data_AF-A0A1W1DHC4-F1
#
_entry.id   AF-A0A1W1DHC4-F1
#
_cell.length_a   1.000
_cell.length_b   1.000
_cell.length_c   1.000
_cell.angle_alpha   90.00
_cell.angle_beta   90.00
_cell.angle_gamma   90.00
#
_symmetry.space_group_name_H-M   'P 1'
#
loop_
_entity.id
_entity.type
_entity.pdbx_description
1 polymer ?
#
loop_
_entity_poly.entity_id
_entity_poly.type
_entity_poly.pdbx_seq_one_letter_code
_entity_poly.pdbx_strand_id
1 'polypeptide(L)' 'MTEVIIKLNTSNPQIGARLVSIYNHWKRYTPELRALQKQQLEKILATKNLSNDIFEIVQAALK' A
#
# COMPACT_ATOMS: atom_id res chain seq x y z
N MET A 1 7.71 5.99 -0.84
CA MET A 1 7.37 4.64 -1.35
C MET A 1 6.12 4.66 -2.22
N THR A 2 5.06 5.38 -1.81
CA THR A 2 3.80 5.51 -2.57
C THR A 2 3.98 5.76 -4.07
N GLU A 3 4.79 6.73 -4.48
CA GLU A 3 5.05 7.02 -5.91
C GLU A 3 5.57 5.82 -6.71
N VAL A 4 6.44 5.00 -6.09
CA VAL A 4 7.00 3.79 -6.73
C VAL A 4 5.92 2.74 -6.89
N ILE A 5 5.05 2.58 -5.88
CA ILE A 5 3.91 1.66 -5.93
C ILE A 5 2.91 2.10 -7.01
N ILE A 6 2.64 3.40 -7.14
CA ILE A 6 1.76 3.97 -8.18
C ILE A 6 2.37 3.74 -9.57
N LYS A 7 3.68 3.90 -9.75
CA LYS A 7 4.35 3.58 -11.02
C LYS A 7 4.23 2.10 -11.36
N LEU A 8 4.46 1.24 -10.37
CA LEU A 8 4.37 -0.21 -10.52
C LEU A 8 2.94 -0.70 -10.73
N ASN A 9 1.95 -0.01 -10.18
CA ASN A 9 0.53 -0.29 -10.41
C ASN A 9 0.22 -0.37 -11.91
N THR A 10 0.83 0.49 -12.73
CA THR A 10 0.63 0.47 -14.19
C THR A 10 1.63 -0.44 -14.90
N SER A 11 2.90 -0.44 -14.50
CA SER A 11 3.94 -1.16 -15.26
C SER A 11 4.07 -2.64 -14.90
N ASN A 12 3.92 -2.99 -13.62
CA ASN A 12 3.99 -4.36 -13.10
C ASN A 12 3.28 -4.48 -11.74
N PRO A 13 1.95 -4.70 -11.76
CA PRO A 13 1.13 -4.70 -10.55
C PRO A 13 1.55 -5.73 -9.50
N GLN A 14 2.09 -6.89 -9.92
CA GLN A 14 2.52 -7.96 -9.02
C GLN A 14 3.71 -7.53 -8.15
N ILE A 15 4.66 -6.78 -8.72
CA ILE A 15 5.78 -6.21 -7.96
C ILE A 15 5.28 -5.09 -7.04
N GLY A 16 4.34 -4.26 -7.50
CA GLY A 16 3.68 -3.27 -6.66
C GLY A 16 3.00 -3.91 -5.45
N ALA A 17 2.26 -5.00 -5.66
CA ALA A 17 1.58 -5.77 -4.62
C ALA A 17 2.57 -6.33 -3.58
N ARG A 18 3.71 -6.88 -4.04
CA ARG A 18 4.76 -7.36 -3.14
C ARG A 18 5.45 -6.26 -2.34
N LEU A 19 5.56 -5.05 -2.89
CA LEU A 19 6.04 -3.89 -2.12
C LEU A 19 5.00 -3.41 -1.12
N VAL A 20 3.72 -3.45 -1.45
CA VAL A 20 2.65 -3.05 -0.53
C VAL A 20 2.57 -4.01 0.67
N SER A 21 2.79 -5.30 0.45
CA SER A 21 2.69 -6.30 1.53
C SER A 21 3.70 -6.11 2.66
N ILE A 22 4.81 -5.39 2.44
CA ILE A 22 5.74 -5.01 3.52
C ILE A 22 5.06 -4.17 4.60
N TYR A 23 4.01 -3.43 4.21
CA TYR A 23 3.23 -2.62 5.13
C TYR A 23 2.26 -3.45 5.95
N ASN A 24 2.01 -4.74 5.69
CA ASN A 24 1.03 -5.55 6.44
C ASN A 24 1.27 -5.57 7.96
N HIS A 25 2.50 -5.34 8.41
CA HIS A 25 2.87 -5.32 9.83
C HIS A 25 2.87 -3.91 10.45
N TRP A 26 2.34 -2.90 9.76
CA TRP A 26 2.37 -1.49 10.17
C TRP A 26 1.81 -1.22 11.58
N LYS A 27 0.82 -2.00 12.03
CA LYS A 27 0.21 -1.88 13.35
C LYS A 27 1.19 -2.18 14.50
N ARG A 28 2.32 -2.85 14.25
CA ARG A 28 3.32 -3.22 15.27
C ARG A 28 4.30 -2.10 15.61
N TYR A 29 4.40 -1.06 14.77
CA TYR A 29 5.32 0.06 15.01
C TYR A 29 4.77 1.06 16.04
N THR A 30 5.63 1.99 16.45
CA THR A 30 5.28 3.12 17.34
C THR A 30 4.11 3.93 16.75
N PRO A 31 3.32 4.62 17.60
CA PRO A 31 2.12 5.35 17.15
C PRO A 31 2.39 6.35 16.00
N GLU A 32 3.52 7.04 16.04
CA GLU A 32 3.92 8.01 15.02
C GLU A 32 4.16 7.34 13.66
N LEU A 33 4.95 6.27 13.63
CA LEU A 33 5.23 5.50 12.41
C LEU A 33 3.97 4.81 11.88
N ARG A 34 3.13 4.31 12.78
CA ARG A 34 1.85 3.70 12.45
C ARG A 34 0.94 4.69 11.72
N ALA A 35 0.84 5.93 12.21
CA ALA A 35 0.03 6.97 11.58
C ALA A 35 0.55 7.31 10.17
N LEU A 36 1.87 7.43 10.00
CA LEU A 36 2.50 7.70 8.70
C LEU A 36 2.27 6.56 7.70
N GLN A 37 2.41 5.31 8.13
CA GLN A 37 2.20 4.15 7.27
C GLN A 37 0.73 3.97 6.90
N LYS A 38 -0.20 4.22 7.84
CA LYS A 38 -1.64 4.25 7.55
C LYS A 38 -1.95 5.27 6.46
N GLN A 39 -1.43 6.49 6.58
CA GLN A 39 -1.63 7.54 5.58
C GLN A 39 -1.08 7.11 4.20
N GLN A 40 0.05 6.41 4.15
CA GLN A 40 0.59 5.90 2.88
C GLN A 40 -0.34 4.85 2.25
N LEU A 41 -0.86 3.92 3.04
CA LEU A 41 -1.83 2.90 2.59
C LEU A 41 -3.12 3.55 2.07
N GLU A 42 -3.66 4.53 2.80
CA GLU A 42 -4.86 5.29 2.38
C GLU A 42 -4.62 6.06 1.07
N LYS A 43 -3.43 6.66 0.89
CA LYS A 43 -3.05 7.32 -0.36
C LYS A 43 -2.97 6.34 -1.53
N ILE A 44 -2.41 5.14 -1.31
CA ILE A 44 -2.36 4.09 -2.35
C ILE A 44 -3.78 3.66 -2.71
N LEU A 45 -4.65 3.43 -1.72
CA LEU A 45 -6.04 3.04 -1.93
C LEU A 45 -6.84 4.08 -2.74
N ALA A 46 -6.54 5.37 -2.56
CA ALA A 46 -7.15 6.47 -3.28
C ALA A 46 -6.65 6.65 -4.73
N THR A 47 -5.68 5.84 -5.17
CA THR A 47 -5.14 5.90 -6.53
C THR A 47 -6.19 5.45 -7.55
N LYS A 48 -6.42 6.26 -8.59
CA LYS A 48 -7.31 5.87 -9.70
C LYS A 48 -6.71 4.70 -10.48
N ASN A 49 -7.57 3.78 -10.94
CA ASN A 49 -7.17 2.58 -11.68
C ASN A 49 -6.14 1.72 -10.92
N LEU A 50 -6.31 1.60 -9.60
CA LEU A 50 -5.53 0.67 -8.80
C LEU A 50 -5.82 -0.76 -9.26
N SER A 51 -4.78 -1.56 -9.43
CA SER A 51 -4.91 -2.97 -9.79
C SER A 51 -5.57 -3.75 -8.66
N ASN A 52 -6.26 -4.84 -9.02
CA ASN A 52 -6.88 -5.72 -8.03
C ASN A 52 -5.83 -6.30 -7.06
N ASP A 53 -4.65 -6.72 -7.56
CA ASP A 53 -3.58 -7.28 -6.73
C ASP A 53 -3.13 -6.32 -5.62
N ILE A 54 -3.00 -5.04 -5.93
CA ILE A 54 -2.59 -4.03 -4.95
C ILE A 54 -3.78 -3.68 -4.04
N PHE A 55 -4.96 -3.49 -4.62
CA PHE A 55 -6.19 -3.15 -3.88
C PHE A 55 -6.48 -4.16 -2.77
N GLU A 56 -6.46 -5.46 -3.06
CA GLU A 56 -6.75 -6.51 -2.08
C GLU A 56 -5.79 -6.46 -0.89
N ILE A 57 -4.49 -6.26 -1.14
CA ILE A 57 -3.49 -6.19 -0.07
C ILE A 57 -3.67 -4.92 0.76
N VAL A 58 -3.85 -3.76 0.13
CA VAL A 58 -4.05 -2.50 0.86
C VAL A 58 -5.32 -2.57 1.70
N GLN A 59 -6.41 -3.10 1.13
CA GLN A 59 -7.69 -3.24 1.82
C GLN A 59 -7.57 -4.22 3.01
N ALA A 60 -6.87 -5.34 2.83
CA ALA A 60 -6.61 -6.30 3.91
C ALA A 60 -5.72 -5.70 5.01
N ALA A 61 -4.72 -4.90 4.67
CA ALA A 61 -3.83 -4.25 5.63
C ALA A 61 -4.53 -3.16 6.46
N LEU A 62 -5.50 -2.46 5.88
CA LEU A 62 -6.27 -1.40 6.55
C LEU A 62 -7.42 -1.93 7.40
N LYS A 63 -7.89 -3.16 7.15
CA LYS A 63 -8.82 -3.89 8.02
C LYS A 63 -8.16 -4.20 9.36
#